data_AF-A0A454WA42-F1
#
_entry.id   AF-A0A454WA42-F1
#
_cell.length_a   1.000
_cell.length_b   1.000
_cell.length_c   1.000
_cell.angle_alpha   90.00
_cell.angle_beta   90.00
_cell.angle_gamma   90.00
#
_symmetry.space_group_name_H-M   'P 1'
#
loop_
_entity.id
_entity.type
_entity.pdbx_description
1 polymer ?
#
loop_
_entity_poly.entity_id
_entity_poly.type
_entity_poly.pdbx_seq_one_letter_code
_entity_poly.pdbx_strand_id
1 'polypeptide(L)'
;MTSQPIEARCDGCKQPRPLFLYEPDCGLHLGAGAFTCPWCSIPKQPLLCTPCWSARKEREDNDPQLAEEDATFRKIAAANARYAARQEADRAALEGIARATEQAEGSAQ
;
A
#
# COMPACT_ATOMS: atom_id res chain seq x y z
N MET A 1 -23.62 -28.93 -16.65
CA MET A 1 -22.66 -28.30 -15.71
C MET A 1 -22.81 -29.01 -14.38
N THR A 2 -21.78 -29.72 -13.94
CA THR A 2 -21.81 -30.51 -12.69
C THR A 2 -21.89 -29.56 -11.50
N SER A 3 -23.01 -29.60 -10.78
CA SER A 3 -23.33 -28.82 -9.58
C SER A 3 -22.55 -29.25 -8.33
N GLN A 4 -21.44 -29.99 -8.50
CA GLN A 4 -20.59 -30.34 -7.37
C GLN A 4 -19.84 -29.07 -6.95
N PRO A 5 -19.92 -28.67 -5.67
CA PRO A 5 -19.04 -27.63 -5.15
C PRO A 5 -17.60 -28.02 -5.51
N ILE A 6 -16.81 -27.06 -6.00
CA ILE A 6 -15.38 -27.31 -6.17
C ILE A 6 -14.86 -27.65 -4.77
N GLU A 7 -14.52 -28.92 -4.55
CA GLU A 7 -13.87 -29.39 -3.32
C GLU A 7 -12.46 -28.81 -3.29
N ALA A 8 -12.35 -27.56 -2.90
CA ALA A 8 -11.09 -26.90 -2.79
C ALA A 8 -10.40 -27.44 -1.52
N ARG A 9 -9.17 -27.94 -1.68
CA ARG A 9 -8.34 -28.42 -0.56
C ARG A 9 -7.44 -27.31 -0.08
N CYS A 10 -7.31 -27.17 1.24
CA CYS A 10 -6.39 -26.21 1.83
C CYS A 10 -4.94 -26.56 1.45
N ASP A 11 -4.18 -25.61 0.90
CA ASP A 11 -2.78 -25.84 0.55
C ASP A 11 -1.87 -26.08 1.76
N GLY A 12 -2.26 -25.59 2.95
CA GLY A 12 -1.54 -25.82 4.21
C GLY A 12 -1.76 -27.22 4.78
N CYS A 13 -3.01 -27.53 5.18
CA CYS A 13 -3.33 -28.76 5.92
C CYS A 13 -3.92 -29.89 5.05
N LYS A 14 -4.16 -29.64 3.76
CA LYS A 14 -4.72 -30.59 2.76
C LYS A 14 -6.12 -31.12 3.05
N GLN A 15 -6.78 -30.65 4.11
CA GLN A 15 -8.15 -31.01 4.46
C GLN A 15 -9.15 -30.25 3.56
N PRO A 16 -10.29 -30.88 3.19
CA PRO A 16 -11.39 -30.19 2.55
C PRO A 16 -12.06 -29.26 3.59
N ARG A 17 -12.05 -27.94 3.35
CA ARG A 17 -12.61 -26.92 4.25
C ARG A 17 -13.07 -25.70 3.45
N PRO A 18 -13.89 -24.81 4.03
CA PRO A 18 -14.07 -23.47 3.49
C PRO A 18 -12.70 -22.78 3.35
N LEU A 19 -12.37 -22.36 2.13
CA LEU A 19 -11.10 -21.71 1.82
C LEU A 19 -11.31 -20.22 1.55
N PHE A 20 -10.27 -19.45 1.82
CA PHE A 20 -10.23 -18.02 1.58
C PHE A 20 -9.36 -17.76 0.35
N LEU A 21 -9.96 -17.19 -0.68
CA LEU A 21 -9.21 -16.46 -1.70
C LEU A 21 -8.90 -15.10 -1.10
N TYR A 22 -7.63 -14.90 -0.75
CA TYR A 22 -7.16 -13.57 -0.42
C TYR A 22 -7.06 -12.79 -1.74
N GLU A 23 -8.02 -11.92 -1.99
CA GLU A 23 -7.92 -10.91 -3.04
C GLU A 23 -7.14 -9.73 -2.43
N PRO A 24 -5.88 -9.51 -2.83
CA PRO A 24 -5.01 -8.58 -2.15
C PRO A 24 -5.34 -7.18 -2.64
N ASP A 25 -6.18 -6.46 -1.90
CA ASP A 25 -5.90 -5.05 -1.70
C ASP A 25 -5.12 -4.94 -0.39
N CYS A 26 -3.84 -5.31 -0.45
CA CYS A 26 -2.98 -5.35 0.74
C CYS A 26 -2.52 -3.95 1.18
N GLY A 27 -3.03 -2.87 0.55
CA GLY A 27 -2.73 -1.48 0.89
C GLY A 27 -1.27 -1.03 0.69
N LEU A 28 -0.38 -1.94 0.29
CA LEU A 28 1.07 -1.75 0.13
C LEU A 28 1.51 -1.86 -1.34
N HIS A 29 0.65 -1.44 -2.26
CA HIS A 29 0.98 -1.31 -3.68
C HIS A 29 1.64 0.05 -3.94
N LEU A 30 2.85 0.28 -3.45
CA LEU A 30 3.65 1.40 -3.93
C LEU A 30 4.21 1.03 -5.31
N GLY A 31 3.88 1.85 -6.31
CA GLY A 31 4.03 1.59 -7.74
C GLY A 31 5.29 0.85 -8.21
N ALA A 32 5.09 0.04 -9.26
CA ALA A 32 6.01 -0.48 -10.29
C ALA A 32 7.51 -0.72 -9.99
N GLY A 33 7.99 -0.84 -8.76
CA GLY A 33 9.40 -1.23 -8.55
C GLY A 33 10.02 -1.15 -7.17
N ALA A 34 9.38 -0.59 -6.14
CA ALA A 34 10.11 -0.33 -4.89
C ALA A 34 9.80 -1.30 -3.74
N PHE A 35 8.58 -1.83 -3.62
CA PHE A 35 8.25 -2.75 -2.52
C PHE A 35 7.05 -3.62 -2.87
N THR A 36 7.26 -4.93 -2.93
CA THR A 36 6.19 -5.91 -3.15
C THR A 36 5.90 -6.58 -1.83
N CYS A 37 4.66 -6.48 -1.36
CA CYS A 37 4.22 -7.18 -0.16
C CYS A 37 4.60 -8.68 -0.27
N PRO A 38 5.10 -9.36 0.79
CA PRO A 38 5.52 -10.76 0.69
C PRO A 38 4.42 -11.73 0.23
N TRP A 39 3.16 -11.32 0.34
CA TRP A 39 2.04 -12.01 -0.30
C TRP A 39 2.05 -11.81 -1.81
N CYS A 40 2.05 -10.57 -2.26
CA CYS A 40 2.02 -10.15 -3.66
C CYS A 40 3.19 -10.70 -4.50
N SER A 41 4.32 -11.03 -3.85
CA SER A 41 5.48 -11.64 -4.49
C SER A 41 5.34 -13.14 -4.73
N ILE A 42 4.33 -13.80 -4.16
CA ILE A 42 4.07 -15.23 -4.36
C ILE A 42 3.43 -15.41 -5.74
N PRO A 43 4.08 -16.15 -6.68
CA PRO A 43 3.58 -16.29 -8.05
C PRO A 43 2.18 -16.90 -8.16
N LYS A 44 1.76 -17.68 -7.16
CA LYS A 44 0.42 -18.25 -7.02
C LYS A 44 0.02 -18.23 -5.55
N GLN A 45 -0.95 -17.40 -5.18
CA GLN A 45 -1.39 -17.31 -3.79
C GLN A 45 -1.91 -18.66 -3.30
N PRO A 46 -1.49 -19.11 -2.10
CA PRO A 46 -1.97 -20.37 -1.57
C PRO A 46 -3.43 -20.25 -1.17
N LEU A 47 -4.21 -21.29 -1.47
CA LEU A 47 -5.61 -21.35 -1.09
C LEU A 47 -5.71 -21.96 0.32
N LEU A 48 -5.85 -21.12 1.34
CA LEU A 48 -5.76 -21.53 2.74
C LEU A 48 -7.14 -21.59 3.41
N CYS A 49 -7.33 -22.55 4.31
CA CYS A 49 -8.47 -22.55 5.23
C CYS A 49 -8.27 -21.53 6.35
N THR A 50 -9.35 -21.12 7.03
CA THR A 50 -9.29 -20.08 8.09
C THR A 50 -8.16 -20.32 9.09
N PRO A 51 -8.00 -21.53 9.68
CA PRO A 51 -6.93 -21.75 10.67
C PRO A 51 -5.51 -21.59 10.08
N CYS A 52 -5.27 -22.11 8.88
CA CYS A 52 -3.97 -22.00 8.23
C CYS A 52 -3.66 -20.55 7.82
N TRP A 53 -4.69 -19.81 7.42
CA TRP A 53 -4.58 -18.38 7.14
C TRP A 53 -4.28 -17.58 8.42
N SER A 54 -5.05 -17.78 9.49
CA SER A 54 -4.86 -17.07 10.77
C SER A 54 -3.47 -17.31 11.34
N ALA A 55 -2.98 -18.55 11.35
CA ALA A 55 -1.63 -18.87 11.82
C ALA A 55 -0.53 -18.22 10.97
N ARG A 56 -0.77 -18.01 9.68
CA ARG A 56 0.16 -17.26 8.82
C ARG A 56 0.11 -15.77 9.11
N LYS A 57 -1.10 -15.20 9.25
CA LYS A 57 -1.27 -13.78 9.55
C LYS A 57 -0.65 -13.41 10.89
N GLU A 58 -0.81 -14.27 11.91
CA GLU A 58 -0.15 -14.10 13.19
C GLU A 58 1.39 -14.10 13.07
N ARG A 59 1.98 -14.96 12.22
CA ARG A 59 3.43 -14.91 11.97
C ARG A 59 3.87 -13.61 11.30
N GLU A 60 3.07 -13.12 10.36
CA GLU A 60 3.33 -11.86 9.66
C GLU A 60 3.24 -10.65 10.60
N ASP A 61 2.19 -10.60 11.43
CA ASP A 61 1.97 -9.52 12.39
C ASP A 61 3.04 -9.49 13.50
N ASN A 62 3.71 -10.62 13.75
CA ASN A 62 4.81 -10.76 14.70
C ASN A 62 6.20 -10.76 14.04
N ASP A 63 6.29 -10.52 12.73
CA ASP A 63 7.58 -10.47 12.04
C ASP A 63 8.29 -9.14 12.34
N PRO A 64 9.44 -9.15 13.04
CA PRO A 64 10.15 -7.93 13.40
C PRO A 64 10.66 -7.15 12.17
N GLN A 65 10.92 -7.83 11.04
CA GLN A 65 11.36 -7.18 9.81
C GLN A 65 10.23 -6.35 9.21
N LEU A 66 9.01 -6.89 9.15
CA LEU A 66 7.83 -6.16 8.66
C LEU A 66 7.50 -4.96 9.56
N ALA A 67 7.71 -5.09 10.88
CA ALA A 67 7.54 -3.98 11.81
C ALA A 67 8.55 -2.84 11.57
N GLU A 68 9.81 -3.17 11.28
CA GLU A 68 10.85 -2.19 10.94
C GLU A 68 10.57 -1.48 9.60
N GLU A 69 10.10 -2.24 8.62
CA GLU A 69 9.69 -1.72 7.32
C GLU A 69 8.51 -0.74 7.47
N ASP A 70 7.44 -1.10 8.21
CA ASP A 70 6.31 -0.19 8.49
C ASP A 70 6.75 1.11 9.18
N ALA A 71 7.63 1.00 10.19
CA ALA A 71 8.18 2.17 10.87
C ALA A 71 8.97 3.07 9.90
N THR A 72 9.68 2.49 8.95
CA THR A 72 10.40 3.21 7.89
C THR A 72 9.44 3.88 6.92
N PHE A 73 8.38 3.20 6.49
CA PHE A 73 7.34 3.78 5.63
C PHE A 73 6.66 4.98 6.27
N ARG A 74 6.31 4.90 7.55
CA ARG A 74 5.73 6.05 8.29
C ARG A 74 6.65 7.26 8.29
N LYS A 75 7.97 7.05 8.44
CA LYS A 75 8.97 8.14 8.36
C LYS A 75 9.03 8.76 6.97
N ILE A 76 9.04 7.94 5.91
CA ILE A 76 9.04 8.40 4.52
C ILE A 76 7.76 9.18 4.21
N ALA A 77 6.60 8.65 4.56
CA ALA A 77 5.31 9.32 4.36
C ALA A 77 5.27 10.67 5.07
N ALA A 78 5.74 10.74 6.33
CA ALA A 78 5.83 12.00 7.07
C ALA A 78 6.82 12.99 6.41
N ALA A 79 7.94 12.52 5.86
CA ALA A 79 8.88 13.36 5.13
C ALA A 79 8.28 13.91 3.84
N ASN A 80 7.60 13.06 3.06
CA ASN A 80 6.92 13.45 1.82
C ASN A 80 5.81 14.47 2.09
N ALA A 81 5.02 14.29 3.15
CA ALA A 81 3.99 15.25 3.56
C ALA A 81 4.59 16.63 3.87
N ARG A 82 5.71 16.68 4.61
CA ARG A 82 6.43 17.93 4.87
C ARG A 82 6.96 18.58 3.59
N TYR A 83 7.50 17.77 2.67
CA TYR A 83 8.01 18.27 1.39
C TYR A 83 6.90 18.84 0.52
N ALA A 84 5.77 18.14 0.40
CA ALA A 84 4.60 18.62 -0.33
C ALA A 84 4.05 19.94 0.25
N ALA A 85 3.99 20.05 1.58
CA ALA A 85 3.58 21.30 2.23
C ALA A 85 4.52 22.47 1.93
N ARG A 86 5.84 22.23 1.83
CA ARG A 86 6.81 23.26 1.43
C ARG A 86 6.63 23.68 -0.02
N GLN A 87 6.48 22.72 -0.93
CA GLN A 87 6.22 22.99 -2.34
C GLN A 87 4.97 23.85 -2.54
N GLU A 88 3.91 23.58 -1.79
CA GLU A 88 2.69 24.37 -1.83
C GLU A 88 2.91 25.81 -1.33
N ALA A 89 3.67 25.99 -0.24
CA ALA A 89 4.02 27.30 0.27
C ALA A 89 4.91 28.10 -0.70
N ASP A 90 5.90 27.45 -1.31
CA ASP A 90 6.78 28.05 -2.30
C ASP A 90 5.99 28.47 -3.55
N ARG A 91 5.05 27.63 -4.02
CA ARG A 91 4.15 27.98 -5.12
C ARG A 91 3.31 29.21 -4.79
N ALA A 92 2.66 29.24 -3.62
CA ALA A 92 1.85 30.38 -3.20
C ALA A 92 2.66 31.69 -3.11
N ALA A 93 3.91 31.61 -2.64
CA ALA A 93 4.81 32.75 -2.59
C ALA A 93 5.16 33.26 -4.00
N LEU A 94 5.51 32.36 -4.93
CA LEU A 94 5.84 32.70 -6.31
C LEU A 94 4.64 33.28 -7.07
N GLU A 95 3.43 32.72 -6.87
CA GLU A 95 2.18 33.25 -7.42
C GLU A 95 1.86 34.65 -6.88
N GLY A 96 2.13 34.88 -5.58
CA GLY A 96 1.99 36.20 -4.96
C GLY A 96 2.93 37.25 -5.57
N ILE A 97 4.20 36.88 -5.80
CA ILE A 97 5.18 37.75 -6.48
C ILE A 97 4.73 38.04 -7.92
N ALA A 98 4.32 37.02 -8.67
CA ALA A 98 3.86 37.20 -10.06
C ALA A 98 2.70 38.20 -10.14
N ARG A 99 1.68 38.03 -9.29
CA ARG A 99 0.54 38.97 -9.22
C ARG A 99 0.94 40.40 -8.84
N ALA A 100 1.84 40.55 -7.87
CA ALA A 100 2.31 41.87 -7.46
C ALA A 100 3.06 42.58 -8.61
N THR A 101 3.87 41.84 -9.37
CA THR A 101 4.56 42.35 -10.56
C THR A 101 3.58 42.79 -11.64
N GLU A 102 2.59 41.94 -11.99
CA GLU A 102 1.56 42.28 -12.99
C GLU A 102 0.78 43.56 -12.62
N GLN A 103 0.42 43.72 -11.34
CA GLN A 103 -0.27 44.92 -10.86
C GLN A 103 0.61 46.17 -10.92
N ALA A 104 1.90 46.06 -10.58
CA ALA A 104 2.84 47.17 -10.65
C ALA A 104 3.08 47.62 -12.09
N GLU A 105 3.22 46.68 -13.03
CA GLU A 105 3.37 46.97 -14.46
C GLU A 105 2.10 47.57 -15.07
N GLY A 106 0.92 47.07 -14.70
CA GLY A 106 -0.36 47.60 -15.17
C GLY A 106 -0.73 48.97 -14.58
N SER A 107 -0.21 49.32 -13.40
CA SER A 107 -0.43 50.64 -12.77
C SER A 107 0.57 51.71 -13.22
N ALA A 108 1.62 51.31 -13.95
CA ALA A 108 2.65 52.21 -14.47
C ALA A 108 2.40 52.66 -15.93
N GLN A 109 1.29 52.21 -16.54
CA GLN A 109 0.76 52.68 -17.83
C GLN A 109 -0.36 53.69 -17.63
#